data_AF-A0A9E2X016-F1
#
_entry.id   AF-A0A9E2X016-F1
#
_cell.length_a   1.000
_cell.length_b   1.000
_cell.length_c   1.000
_cell.angle_alpha   90.00
_cell.angle_beta   90.00
_cell.angle_gamma   90.00
#
_symmetry.space_group_name_H-M   'P 1'
#
loop_
_entity.id
_entity.type
_entity.pdbx_description
1 polymer ?
#
loop_
_entity_poly.entity_id
_entity_poly.type
_entity_poly.pdbx_seq_one_letter_code
_entity_poly.pdbx_strand_id
1 'polypeptide(L)'
;MRRFFLITLIVLPSFLFGQGDKILSRHLEKYGQTTWSQIQTLKILGKHVNEEYKAFPITIINKENNQVRVDGQNYILALDHQVFWTSGLTNENLPLEKLVLQYALTIGSPLSKFREDLKYGGLEVVDGTMFHAFKKQEVEHLVTYLIDKESEELRHMILEIKGKEPVEARLSFDKYKSHHGLLMPTAITVRTEDGFKEWVFDEILLGTAIDDQLFVKPNSQ
;
A
#
# COMPACT_ATOMS: atom_id res chain seq x y z
N MET A 1 -21.36 33.13 48.29
CA MET A 1 -21.72 31.92 47.50
C MET A 1 -20.76 31.79 46.33
N ARG A 2 -19.91 30.77 46.33
CA ARG A 2 -18.92 30.48 45.27
C ARG A 2 -19.65 29.93 44.04
N ARG A 3 -19.65 30.65 42.92
CA ARG A 3 -20.07 30.11 41.62
C ARG A 3 -18.88 29.33 41.04
N PHE A 4 -18.98 28.01 41.03
CA PHE A 4 -18.11 27.15 40.25
C PHE A 4 -18.43 27.37 38.77
N PHE A 5 -17.50 27.98 38.03
CA PHE A 5 -17.52 27.93 36.58
C PHE A 5 -16.92 26.58 36.15
N LEU A 6 -17.78 25.65 35.74
CA LEU A 6 -17.37 24.49 34.96
C LEU A 6 -17.04 25.01 33.55
N ILE A 7 -15.77 25.21 33.26
CA ILE A 7 -15.28 25.36 31.89
C ILE A 7 -15.08 23.93 31.38
N THR A 8 -16.11 23.36 30.78
CA THR A 8 -15.98 22.12 30.01
C THR A 8 -15.20 22.45 28.75
N LEU A 9 -13.91 22.12 28.76
CA LEU A 9 -13.00 22.25 27.63
C LEU A 9 -13.40 21.22 26.55
N ILE A 10 -14.36 21.57 25.69
CA ILE A 10 -14.63 20.82 24.46
C ILE A 10 -13.65 21.33 23.40
N VAL A 11 -12.46 20.76 23.41
CA VAL A 11 -11.36 20.96 22.45
C VAL A 11 -11.01 19.54 22.01
N LEU A 12 -11.04 19.10 20.75
CA LEU A 12 -11.39 19.69 19.46
C LEU A 12 -11.27 18.50 18.46
N PRO A 13 -12.35 17.99 17.84
CA PRO A 13 -12.19 17.07 16.70
C PRO A 13 -11.38 17.75 15.58
N SER A 14 -11.58 19.06 15.39
CA SER A 14 -10.96 19.88 14.35
C SER A 14 -9.43 20.01 14.46
N PHE A 15 -8.84 19.84 15.65
CA PHE A 15 -7.37 19.85 15.80
C PHE A 15 -6.71 18.58 15.25
N LEU A 16 -7.38 17.44 15.41
CA LEU A 16 -6.91 16.16 14.86
C LEU A 16 -7.02 16.15 13.34
N PHE A 17 -8.09 16.74 12.78
CA PHE A 17 -8.26 16.88 11.33
C PHE A 17 -7.13 17.69 10.67
N GLY A 18 -6.81 18.88 11.19
CA GLY A 18 -5.74 19.71 10.62
C GLY A 18 -4.32 19.13 10.77
N GLN A 19 -4.07 18.34 11.82
CA GLN A 19 -2.78 17.68 12.01
C GLN A 19 -2.57 16.56 10.98
N GLY A 20 -3.59 15.74 10.74
CA GLY A 20 -3.55 14.65 9.76
C GLY A 20 -3.22 15.15 8.36
N ASP A 21 -3.87 16.21 7.90
CA ASP A 21 -3.64 16.78 6.57
C ASP A 21 -2.20 17.27 6.38
N LYS A 22 -1.60 17.88 7.42
CA LYS A 22 -0.21 18.33 7.37
C LYS A 22 0.77 17.17 7.29
N ILE A 23 0.54 16.11 8.07
CA ILE A 23 1.38 14.90 8.04
C ILE A 23 1.27 14.24 6.66
N LEU A 24 0.05 14.06 6.16
CA LEU A 24 -0.19 13.46 4.86
C LEU A 24 0.43 14.28 3.74
N SER A 25 0.31 15.62 3.78
CA SER A 25 0.92 16.50 2.77
C SER A 25 2.44 16.38 2.76
N ARG A 26 3.11 16.37 3.93
CA ARG A 26 4.56 16.17 4.02
C ARG A 26 5.00 14.80 3.52
N HIS A 27 4.26 13.76 3.88
CA HIS A 27 4.50 12.41 3.37
C HIS A 27 4.42 12.35 1.83
N LEU A 28 3.37 12.93 1.23
CA LEU A 28 3.19 12.96 -0.22
C LEU A 28 4.25 13.81 -0.93
N GLU A 29 4.64 14.94 -0.34
CA GLU A 29 5.73 15.78 -0.84
C GLU A 29 7.07 15.02 -0.81
N LYS A 30 7.39 14.36 0.31
CA LYS A 30 8.58 13.51 0.45
C LYS A 30 8.59 12.36 -0.56
N TYR A 31 7.43 11.82 -0.88
CA TYR A 31 7.30 10.79 -1.92
C TYR A 31 7.59 11.30 -3.33
N GLY A 32 7.56 12.62 -3.56
CA GLY A 32 7.60 13.20 -4.90
C GLY A 32 6.26 13.03 -5.63
N GLN A 33 5.14 13.02 -4.90
CA GLN A 33 3.83 12.63 -5.45
C GLN A 33 3.38 13.47 -6.64
N THR A 34 3.73 14.76 -6.68
CA THR A 34 3.45 15.63 -7.83
C THR A 34 4.11 15.11 -9.10
N THR A 35 5.36 14.63 -9.02
CA THR A 35 6.04 14.02 -10.17
C THR A 35 5.49 12.62 -10.45
N TRP A 36 5.16 11.83 -9.43
CA TRP A 36 4.47 10.53 -9.62
C TRP A 36 3.16 10.67 -10.39
N SER A 37 2.37 11.72 -10.15
CA SER A 37 1.11 11.94 -10.88
C SER A 37 1.27 12.24 -12.37
N GLN A 38 2.50 12.50 -12.83
CA GLN A 38 2.80 12.70 -14.25
C GLN A 38 3.25 11.40 -14.94
N ILE A 39 3.48 10.33 -14.16
CA ILE A 39 3.95 9.04 -14.65
C ILE A 39 2.75 8.14 -14.92
N GLN A 40 2.56 7.75 -16.17
CA GLN A 40 1.43 6.90 -16.58
C GLN A 40 1.68 5.42 -16.31
N THR A 41 2.94 4.98 -16.35
CA THR A 41 3.31 3.57 -16.23
C THR A 41 4.59 3.40 -15.41
N LEU A 42 4.61 2.32 -14.64
CA LEU A 42 5.74 1.89 -13.82
C LEU A 42 5.91 0.39 -14.03
N LYS A 43 7.08 -0.03 -14.50
CA LYS A 43 7.47 -1.42 -14.61
C LYS A 43 8.63 -1.68 -13.66
N ILE A 44 8.50 -2.71 -12.82
CA ILE A 44 9.49 -3.11 -11.84
C ILE A 44 9.95 -4.51 -12.18
N LEU A 45 11.25 -4.70 -12.33
CA LEU A 45 11.86 -6.02 -12.41
C LEU A 45 12.47 -6.34 -11.06
N GLY A 46 12.26 -7.57 -10.59
CA GLY A 46 12.72 -7.94 -9.26
C GLY A 46 12.62 -9.42 -8.98
N LYS A 47 12.55 -9.74 -7.69
CA LYS A 47 12.49 -11.10 -7.17
C LYS A 47 11.36 -11.26 -6.16
N HIS A 48 10.68 -12.38 -6.21
CA HIS A 48 9.85 -12.90 -5.14
C HIS A 48 10.69 -13.90 -4.34
N VAL A 49 10.85 -13.64 -3.05
CA VAL A 49 11.55 -14.49 -2.10
C VAL A 49 10.51 -15.23 -1.25
N ASN A 50 10.58 -16.56 -1.26
CA ASN A 50 9.70 -17.40 -0.45
C ASN A 50 10.30 -17.66 0.96
N GLU A 51 9.59 -18.42 1.78
CA GLU A 51 9.99 -18.75 3.16
C GLU A 51 11.30 -19.54 3.24
N GLU A 52 11.64 -20.28 2.19
CA GLU A 52 12.91 -21.00 2.08
C GLU A 52 14.07 -20.10 1.58
N TYR A 53 13.84 -18.79 1.48
CA TYR A 53 14.78 -17.81 0.93
C TYR A 53 15.22 -18.09 -0.52
N LYS A 54 14.41 -18.82 -1.29
CA LYS A 54 14.59 -18.98 -2.72
C LYS A 54 14.02 -17.77 -3.45
N ALA A 55 14.82 -17.20 -4.34
CA ALA A 55 14.45 -16.03 -5.12
C ALA A 55 14.03 -16.44 -6.54
N PHE A 56 12.83 -16.00 -6.94
CA PHE A 56 12.27 -16.24 -8.26
C PHE A 56 12.03 -14.90 -8.97
N PRO A 57 12.34 -14.77 -10.26
CA PRO A 57 12.13 -13.52 -10.98
C PRO A 57 10.64 -13.15 -10.98
N ILE A 58 10.38 -11.85 -10.82
CA ILE A 58 9.06 -11.26 -10.97
C ILE A 58 9.12 -9.99 -11.81
N THR A 59 8.01 -9.69 -12.48
CA THR A 59 7.75 -8.39 -13.08
C THR A 59 6.47 -7.81 -12.49
N ILE A 60 6.52 -6.58 -12.01
CA ILE A 60 5.34 -5.84 -11.57
C ILE A 60 5.10 -4.70 -12.55
N ILE A 61 3.89 -4.58 -13.07
CA ILE A 61 3.49 -3.53 -14.00
C ILE A 61 2.33 -2.79 -13.36
N ASN A 62 2.51 -1.48 -13.17
CA ASN A 62 1.47 -0.56 -12.74
C ASN A 62 1.20 0.42 -13.87
N LYS A 63 -0.07 0.66 -14.14
CA LYS A 63 -0.54 1.69 -15.06
C LYS A 63 -1.59 2.55 -14.34
N GLU A 64 -1.69 3.80 -14.78
CA GLU A 64 -2.73 4.73 -14.34
C GLU A 64 -4.12 4.07 -14.40
N ASN A 65 -5.07 4.55 -13.58
CA ASN A 65 -6.43 3.98 -13.46
C ASN A 65 -6.53 2.60 -12.81
N ASN A 66 -5.63 2.29 -11.86
CA ASN A 66 -5.68 1.08 -11.02
C ASN A 66 -5.53 -0.23 -11.80
N GLN A 67 -4.66 -0.20 -12.80
CA GLN A 67 -4.25 -1.40 -13.52
C GLN A 67 -2.92 -1.89 -12.98
N VAL A 68 -2.93 -3.06 -12.36
CA VAL A 68 -1.74 -3.66 -11.73
C VAL A 68 -1.64 -5.10 -12.16
N ARG A 69 -0.45 -5.52 -12.55
CA ARG A 69 -0.14 -6.90 -12.92
C ARG A 69 1.16 -7.34 -12.27
N VAL A 70 1.17 -8.54 -11.72
CA VAL A 70 2.36 -9.21 -11.21
C VAL A 70 2.53 -10.52 -11.97
N ASP A 71 3.60 -10.61 -12.74
CA ASP A 71 4.04 -11.81 -13.43
C ASP A 71 5.12 -12.50 -12.57
N GLY A 72 4.76 -13.62 -11.95
CA GLY A 72 5.69 -14.51 -11.26
C GLY A 72 6.08 -15.70 -12.12
N GLN A 73 6.99 -16.54 -11.63
CA GLN A 73 7.52 -17.68 -12.40
C GLN A 73 6.43 -18.63 -12.91
N ASN A 74 5.40 -18.91 -12.10
CA ASN A 74 4.33 -19.85 -12.42
C ASN A 74 2.94 -19.28 -12.15
N TYR A 75 2.82 -17.96 -11.96
CA TYR A 75 1.54 -17.34 -11.67
C TYR A 75 1.44 -15.94 -12.22
N ILE A 76 0.19 -15.50 -12.41
CA ILE A 76 -0.15 -14.12 -12.73
C ILE A 76 -1.18 -13.65 -11.72
N LEU A 77 -0.98 -12.44 -11.20
CA LEU A 77 -1.99 -11.66 -10.51
C LEU A 77 -2.28 -10.43 -11.35
N ALA A 78 -3.55 -10.12 -11.59
CA ALA A 78 -3.90 -8.90 -12.29
C ALA A 78 -5.16 -8.28 -11.70
N LEU A 79 -5.12 -6.96 -11.58
CA LEU A 79 -6.22 -6.10 -11.21
C LEU A 79 -6.42 -5.10 -12.34
N ASP A 80 -7.58 -5.15 -12.98
CA ASP A 80 -8.03 -4.15 -13.94
C ASP A 80 -9.18 -3.37 -13.31
N HIS A 81 -8.88 -2.19 -12.77
CA HIS A 81 -9.80 -1.38 -11.96
C HIS A 81 -10.29 -2.11 -10.71
N GLN A 82 -11.39 -2.86 -10.83
CA GLN A 82 -12.00 -3.67 -9.76
C GLN A 82 -12.03 -5.16 -10.09
N VAL A 83 -11.74 -5.52 -11.34
CA VAL A 83 -11.76 -6.89 -11.84
C VAL A 83 -10.42 -7.52 -11.51
N PHE A 84 -10.43 -8.44 -10.56
CA PHE A 84 -9.26 -9.21 -10.17
C PHE A 84 -9.32 -10.59 -10.82
N TRP A 85 -8.20 -11.04 -11.37
CA TRP A 85 -8.05 -12.40 -11.88
C TRP A 85 -6.63 -12.92 -11.66
N THR A 86 -6.53 -14.24 -11.64
CA THR A 86 -5.25 -14.93 -11.48
C THR A 86 -5.12 -16.07 -12.50
N SER A 87 -3.88 -16.50 -12.71
CA SER A 87 -3.55 -17.74 -13.41
C SER A 87 -2.46 -18.46 -12.63
N GLY A 88 -2.48 -19.80 -12.59
CA GLY A 88 -1.46 -20.61 -11.92
C GLY A 88 -1.51 -20.62 -10.38
N LEU A 89 -2.41 -19.84 -9.76
CA LEU A 89 -2.67 -19.89 -8.32
C LEU A 89 -3.97 -20.64 -8.05
N THR A 90 -3.91 -21.64 -7.18
CA THR A 90 -5.06 -22.46 -6.76
C THR A 90 -5.57 -22.07 -5.36
N ASN A 91 -5.03 -21.02 -4.75
CA ASN A 91 -5.05 -20.82 -3.29
C ASN A 91 -6.21 -19.97 -2.75
N GLU A 92 -6.49 -20.11 -1.46
CA GLU A 92 -7.62 -19.53 -0.69
C GLU A 92 -7.49 -18.01 -0.40
N ASN A 93 -6.27 -17.45 -0.45
CA ASN A 93 -5.99 -16.05 -0.09
C ASN A 93 -6.16 -15.03 -1.23
N LEU A 94 -7.00 -15.33 -2.23
CA LEU A 94 -7.31 -14.40 -3.33
C LEU A 94 -7.80 -13.01 -2.85
N PRO A 95 -8.61 -12.89 -1.79
CA PRO A 95 -9.01 -11.59 -1.27
C PRO A 95 -7.83 -10.74 -0.82
N LEU A 96 -6.86 -11.33 -0.11
CA LEU A 96 -5.66 -10.62 0.33
C LEU A 96 -4.82 -10.16 -0.86
N GLU A 97 -4.55 -11.04 -1.83
CA GLU A 97 -3.76 -10.68 -3.01
C GLU A 97 -4.41 -9.54 -3.80
N LYS A 98 -5.74 -9.55 -3.96
CA LYS A 98 -6.49 -8.44 -4.55
C LYS A 98 -6.24 -7.14 -3.80
N LEU A 99 -6.33 -7.15 -2.47
CA LEU A 99 -6.13 -5.95 -1.65
C LEU A 99 -4.68 -5.45 -1.71
N VAL A 100 -3.69 -6.35 -1.73
CA VAL A 100 -2.28 -5.97 -1.90
C VAL A 100 -2.07 -5.24 -3.23
N LEU A 101 -2.62 -5.76 -4.34
CA LEU A 101 -2.57 -5.07 -5.64
C LEU A 101 -3.29 -3.72 -5.61
N GLN A 102 -4.44 -3.65 -4.95
CA GLN A 102 -5.28 -2.44 -4.95
C GLN A 102 -4.71 -1.30 -4.09
N TYR A 103 -4.08 -1.64 -2.97
CA TYR A 103 -3.70 -0.70 -1.92
C TYR A 103 -2.19 -0.51 -1.77
N ALA A 104 -1.36 -1.53 -2.00
CA ALA A 104 0.08 -1.44 -1.75
C ALA A 104 0.93 -1.22 -3.00
N LEU A 105 0.52 -1.81 -4.13
CA LEU A 105 1.22 -1.67 -5.41
C LEU A 105 0.57 -0.54 -6.22
N THR A 106 0.98 0.69 -5.96
CA THR A 106 0.46 1.90 -6.63
C THR A 106 1.56 2.68 -7.32
N ILE A 107 1.21 3.51 -8.31
CA ILE A 107 2.11 4.56 -8.81
C ILE A 107 2.20 5.65 -7.75
N GLY A 108 3.40 5.85 -7.19
CA GLY A 108 3.64 6.78 -6.09
C GLY A 108 3.20 6.24 -4.73
N SER A 109 2.89 7.14 -3.80
CA SER A 109 2.47 6.78 -2.45
C SER A 109 1.10 6.07 -2.49
N PRO A 110 0.98 4.90 -1.81
CA PRO A 110 -0.29 4.25 -1.56
C PRO A 110 -1.38 5.16 -1.00
N LEU A 111 -1.01 6.17 -0.20
CA LEU A 111 -1.97 7.07 0.46
C LEU A 111 -2.51 8.14 -0.50
N SER A 112 -1.80 8.45 -1.59
CA SER A 112 -2.20 9.53 -2.51
C SER A 112 -3.57 9.27 -3.13
N LYS A 113 -3.82 8.01 -3.50
CA LYS A 113 -5.05 7.59 -4.18
C LYS A 113 -6.30 7.72 -3.29
N PHE A 114 -6.11 7.63 -1.97
CA PHE A 114 -7.21 7.57 -1.01
C PHE A 114 -7.26 8.79 -0.10
N ARG A 115 -6.56 9.87 -0.46
CA ARG A 115 -6.36 11.05 0.39
C ARG A 115 -7.64 11.56 1.05
N GLU A 116 -8.74 11.61 0.31
CA GLU A 116 -10.03 12.12 0.80
C GLU A 116 -10.78 11.14 1.73
N ASP A 117 -10.49 9.85 1.62
CA ASP A 117 -11.13 8.78 2.38
C ASP A 117 -10.39 8.43 3.68
N LEU A 118 -9.14 8.90 3.83
CA LEU A 118 -8.27 8.55 4.94
C LEU A 118 -8.63 9.34 6.20
N LYS A 119 -8.81 8.62 7.30
CA LYS A 119 -9.01 9.20 8.64
C LYS A 119 -7.73 9.10 9.46
N TYR A 120 -7.25 10.22 9.98
CA TYR A 120 -6.11 10.21 10.89
C TYR A 120 -6.52 9.59 12.24
N GLY A 121 -5.82 8.52 12.63
CA GLY A 121 -6.06 7.75 13.85
C GLY A 121 -5.21 8.17 15.05
N GLY A 122 -4.25 9.08 14.86
CA GLY A 122 -3.31 9.49 15.90
C GLY A 122 -1.96 8.79 15.78
N LEU A 123 -1.25 8.69 16.92
CA LEU A 123 0.04 8.02 17.02
C LEU A 123 -0.15 6.58 17.49
N GLU A 124 0.51 5.64 16.83
CA GLU A 124 0.56 4.22 17.19
C GLU A 124 2.02 3.81 17.40
N VAL A 125 2.28 2.87 18.31
CA VAL A 125 3.62 2.34 18.57
C VAL A 125 3.67 0.91 18.08
N VAL A 126 4.60 0.62 17.18
CA VAL A 126 4.83 -0.71 16.63
C VAL A 126 6.31 -1.03 16.74
N ASP A 127 6.65 -2.15 17.37
CA ASP A 127 8.03 -2.61 17.59
C ASP A 127 8.94 -1.52 18.20
N GLY A 128 8.39 -0.69 19.11
CA GLY A 128 9.10 0.40 19.78
C GLY A 128 9.27 1.68 18.94
N THR A 129 8.80 1.70 17.70
CA THR A 129 8.82 2.88 16.81
C THR A 129 7.45 3.54 16.78
N MET A 130 7.41 4.87 16.69
CA MET A 130 6.19 5.66 16.72
C MET A 130 5.76 6.06 15.30
N PHE A 131 4.51 5.80 14.96
CA PHE A 131 3.94 6.01 13.64
C PHE A 131 2.71 6.91 13.71
N HIS A 132 2.51 7.72 12.67
CA HIS A 132 1.23 8.34 12.36
C HIS A 132 0.33 7.34 11.65
N ALA A 133 -0.84 7.05 12.21
CA ALA A 133 -1.78 6.10 11.66
C ALA A 133 -2.86 6.80 10.80
N PHE A 134 -3.08 6.30 9.58
CA PHE A 134 -4.19 6.70 8.71
C PHE A 134 -5.03 5.48 8.34
N LYS A 135 -6.34 5.57 8.51
CA LYS A 135 -7.25 4.44 8.38
C LYS A 135 -8.25 4.68 7.25
N LYS A 136 -8.43 3.68 6.39
CA LYS A 136 -9.52 3.61 5.41
C LYS A 136 -10.39 2.41 5.76
N GLN A 137 -11.60 2.68 6.21
CA GLN A 137 -12.59 1.66 6.54
C GLN A 137 -13.49 1.39 5.34
N GLU A 138 -13.53 0.14 4.91
CA GLU A 138 -14.51 -0.37 3.94
C GLU A 138 -15.45 -1.36 4.63
N VAL A 139 -16.48 -1.81 3.92
CA VAL A 139 -17.46 -2.77 4.47
C VAL A 139 -16.76 -4.07 4.87
N GLU A 140 -15.97 -4.63 3.94
CA GLU A 140 -15.37 -5.97 4.07
C GLU A 140 -13.95 -5.96 4.64
N HIS A 141 -13.30 -4.79 4.72
CA HIS A 141 -11.92 -4.70 5.20
C HIS A 141 -11.58 -3.35 5.81
N LEU A 142 -10.47 -3.30 6.55
CA LEU A 142 -9.86 -2.09 7.08
C LEU A 142 -8.40 -2.04 6.60
N VAL A 143 -7.98 -0.87 6.14
CA VAL A 143 -6.58 -0.59 5.77
C VAL A 143 -6.03 0.46 6.73
N THR A 144 -4.96 0.13 7.45
CA THR A 144 -4.23 1.06 8.29
C THR A 144 -2.85 1.31 7.72
N TYR A 145 -2.54 2.55 7.36
CA TYR A 145 -1.23 3.01 6.90
C TYR A 145 -0.47 3.60 8.08
N LEU A 146 0.78 3.18 8.28
CA LEU A 146 1.65 3.63 9.35
C LEU A 146 2.85 4.38 8.76
N ILE A 147 2.80 5.71 8.87
CA ILE A 147 3.87 6.60 8.44
C ILE A 147 4.80 6.84 9.63
N ASP A 148 6.09 6.58 9.45
CA ASP A 148 7.09 6.83 10.50
C ASP A 148 7.09 8.31 10.89
N LYS A 149 7.04 8.57 12.19
CA LYS A 149 6.93 9.94 12.70
C LYS A 149 8.17 10.79 12.38
N GLU A 150 9.35 10.18 12.34
CA GLU A 150 10.62 10.88 12.17
C GLU A 150 11.02 10.94 10.70
N SER A 151 10.89 9.82 9.97
CA SER A 151 11.26 9.77 8.55
C SER A 151 10.15 10.19 7.61
N GLU A 152 8.88 10.26 8.05
CA GLU A 152 7.71 10.55 7.21
C GLU A 152 7.52 9.54 6.05
N GLU A 153 8.18 8.38 6.10
CA GLU A 153 8.02 7.28 5.14
C GLU A 153 6.88 6.36 5.57
N LEU A 154 6.15 5.79 4.61
CA LEU A 154 5.24 4.69 4.90
C LEU A 154 6.09 3.47 5.26
N ARG A 155 6.02 2.94 6.48
CA ARG A 155 6.82 1.75 6.85
C ARG A 155 5.98 0.51 6.96
N HIS A 156 4.71 0.65 7.34
CA HIS A 156 3.80 -0.48 7.42
C HIS A 156 2.43 -0.16 6.85
N MET A 157 1.78 -1.20 6.34
CA MET A 157 0.35 -1.22 6.07
C MET A 157 -0.23 -2.47 6.74
N ILE A 158 -1.33 -2.33 7.47
CA ILE A 158 -2.05 -3.44 8.05
C ILE A 158 -3.37 -3.58 7.30
N LEU A 159 -3.62 -4.77 6.77
CA LEU A 159 -4.86 -5.16 6.11
C LEU A 159 -5.61 -6.12 7.00
N GLU A 160 -6.82 -5.74 7.40
CA GLU A 160 -7.72 -6.59 8.17
C GLU A 160 -8.94 -6.91 7.29
N ILE A 161 -9.09 -8.17 6.90
CA ILE A 161 -10.21 -8.66 6.09
C ILE A 161 -11.24 -9.28 7.04
N LYS A 162 -12.46 -8.76 6.98
CA LYS A 162 -13.59 -9.27 7.77
C LYS A 162 -14.21 -10.46 7.06
N GLY A 163 -14.68 -11.43 7.83
CA GLY A 163 -15.32 -12.61 7.29
C GLY A 163 -15.63 -13.63 8.38
N LYS A 164 -15.95 -14.86 7.94
CA LYS A 164 -16.07 -16.00 8.86
C LYS A 164 -14.72 -16.36 9.48
N GLU A 165 -13.68 -16.26 8.66
CA GLU A 165 -12.28 -16.44 9.03
C GLU A 165 -11.58 -15.11 8.73
N PRO A 166 -11.43 -14.23 9.75
CA PRO A 166 -10.77 -12.95 9.55
C PRO A 166 -9.29 -13.17 9.25
N VAL A 167 -8.75 -12.41 8.30
CA VAL A 167 -7.34 -12.45 7.93
C VAL A 167 -6.72 -11.11 8.23
N GLU A 168 -5.63 -11.12 8.99
CA GLU A 168 -4.77 -9.95 9.17
C GLU A 168 -3.46 -10.16 8.40
N ALA A 169 -3.06 -9.15 7.63
CA ALA A 169 -1.79 -9.12 6.96
C ALA A 169 -1.05 -7.82 7.28
N ARG A 170 0.20 -7.95 7.75
CA ARG A 170 1.10 -6.81 7.90
C ARG A 170 2.05 -6.75 6.72
N LEU A 171 1.97 -5.66 5.98
CA LEU A 171 2.92 -5.29 4.95
C LEU A 171 3.99 -4.37 5.55
N SER A 172 5.24 -4.61 5.20
CA SER A 172 6.38 -3.73 5.55
C SER A 172 7.06 -3.23 4.29
N PHE A 173 7.33 -1.93 4.25
CA PHE A 173 7.95 -1.23 3.14
C PHE A 173 9.35 -0.78 3.58
N ASP A 174 10.38 -1.33 2.95
CA ASP A 174 11.75 -1.18 3.40
C ASP A 174 12.71 -0.81 2.26
N LYS A 175 13.95 -0.49 2.66
CA LYS A 175 15.07 -0.19 1.76
C LYS A 175 14.72 0.93 0.77
N TYR A 176 14.15 2.02 1.28
CA TYR A 176 13.78 3.18 0.49
C TYR A 176 14.95 3.75 -0.32
N LYS A 177 14.68 4.08 -1.58
CA LYS A 177 15.62 4.78 -2.46
C LYS A 177 14.92 5.93 -3.18
N SER A 178 15.68 6.98 -3.46
CA SER A 178 15.23 8.07 -4.31
C SER A 178 15.72 7.85 -5.74
N HIS A 179 14.81 7.86 -6.69
CA HIS A 179 15.08 7.79 -8.12
C HIS A 179 14.59 9.09 -8.77
N HIS A 180 15.49 9.99 -9.14
CA HIS A 180 15.14 11.30 -9.70
C HIS A 180 14.17 12.12 -8.82
N GLY A 181 14.32 12.06 -7.49
CA GLY A 181 13.44 12.74 -6.55
C GLY A 181 12.15 11.97 -6.21
N LEU A 182 11.94 10.79 -6.82
CA LEU A 182 10.83 9.90 -6.52
C LEU A 182 11.26 8.90 -5.46
N LEU A 183 10.62 8.94 -4.29
CA LEU A 183 10.90 8.00 -3.23
C LEU A 183 10.10 6.72 -3.43
N MET A 184 10.77 5.57 -3.32
CA MET A 184 10.12 4.26 -3.47
C MET A 184 10.78 3.22 -2.55
N PRO A 185 10.02 2.34 -1.89
CA PRO A 185 10.60 1.19 -1.21
C PRO A 185 11.17 0.21 -2.24
N THR A 186 12.30 -0.42 -1.94
CA THR A 186 12.88 -1.46 -2.81
C THR A 186 12.68 -2.87 -2.27
N ALA A 187 11.98 -3.00 -1.13
CA ALA A 187 11.46 -4.26 -0.66
C ALA A 187 10.06 -4.07 -0.05
N ILE A 188 9.16 -5.01 -0.35
CA ILE A 188 7.85 -5.12 0.29
C ILE A 188 7.71 -6.53 0.84
N THR A 189 7.52 -6.63 2.14
CA THR A 189 7.25 -7.91 2.81
C THR A 189 5.78 -7.98 3.18
N VAL A 190 5.12 -9.10 2.92
CA VAL A 190 3.76 -9.42 3.37
C VAL A 190 3.87 -10.57 4.37
N ARG A 191 3.30 -10.37 5.56
CA ARG A 191 3.27 -11.39 6.61
C ARG A 191 1.84 -11.58 7.11
N THR A 192 1.40 -12.83 7.16
CA THR A 192 0.15 -13.28 7.79
C THR A 192 0.50 -14.24 8.93
N GLU A 193 -0.52 -14.76 9.64
CA GLU A 193 -0.30 -15.84 10.62
C GLU A 193 0.32 -17.08 9.96
N ASP A 194 -0.20 -17.46 8.79
CA ASP A 194 0.19 -18.70 8.11
C ASP A 194 1.28 -18.55 7.04
N GLY A 195 1.86 -17.35 6.87
CA GLY A 195 2.75 -17.18 5.72
C GLY A 195 3.58 -15.90 5.65
N PHE A 196 4.61 -15.99 4.82
CA PHE A 196 5.52 -14.90 4.48
C PHE A 196 5.81 -14.83 2.97
N LYS A 197 5.82 -13.62 2.44
CA LYS A 197 6.24 -13.29 1.07
C LYS A 197 7.05 -12.01 1.05
N GLU A 198 8.20 -11.99 0.39
CA GLU A 198 8.95 -10.77 0.13
C GLU A 198 9.09 -10.51 -1.38
N TRP A 199 8.85 -9.27 -1.79
CA TRP A 199 9.21 -8.77 -3.10
C TRP A 199 10.39 -7.82 -2.98
N VAL A 200 11.45 -8.08 -3.73
CA VAL A 200 12.65 -7.23 -3.81
C VAL A 200 12.72 -6.62 -5.21
N PHE A 201 12.88 -5.31 -5.29
CA PHE A 201 12.90 -4.56 -6.54
C PHE A 201 14.33 -4.26 -6.96
N ASP A 202 14.73 -4.80 -8.12
CA ASP A 202 16.08 -4.65 -8.66
C ASP A 202 16.15 -3.45 -9.62
N GLU A 203 15.17 -3.32 -10.52
CA GLU A 203 15.11 -2.26 -11.53
C GLU A 203 13.72 -1.63 -11.60
N ILE A 204 13.69 -0.30 -11.74
CA ILE A 204 12.47 0.52 -11.78
C ILE A 204 12.50 1.32 -13.09
N LEU A 205 11.53 1.05 -13.96
CA LEU A 205 11.38 1.65 -15.28
C LEU A 205 10.10 2.51 -15.30
N LEU A 206 10.26 3.79 -15.62
CA LEU A 206 9.17 4.77 -15.63
C LEU A 206 8.76 5.08 -17.08
N GLY A 207 7.47 5.26 -17.34
CA GLY A 207 6.96 5.69 -18.65
C GLY A 207 7.15 4.68 -19.77
N THR A 208 7.27 3.39 -19.45
CA THR A 208 7.34 2.32 -20.45
C THR A 208 5.99 2.18 -21.16
N ALA A 209 6.00 2.01 -22.49
CA ALA A 209 4.76 1.72 -23.23
C ALA A 209 4.24 0.32 -22.84
N ILE A 210 3.02 0.26 -22.31
CA ILE A 210 2.35 -0.97 -21.85
C ILE A 210 0.96 -1.04 -22.49
N ASP A 211 0.69 -2.15 -23.16
CA ASP A 211 -0.61 -2.47 -23.78
C ASP A 211 -1.67 -2.79 -22.70
N ASP A 212 -2.86 -2.22 -22.84
CA ASP A 212 -4.00 -2.47 -21.95
C ASP A 212 -4.46 -3.93 -21.97
N GLN A 213 -4.26 -4.62 -23.09
CA GLN A 213 -4.61 -6.05 -23.22
C GLN A 213 -3.87 -6.94 -22.21
N LEU A 214 -2.74 -6.47 -21.65
CA LEU A 214 -1.99 -7.21 -20.64
C LEU A 214 -2.76 -7.35 -19.31
N PHE A 215 -3.69 -6.44 -19.00
CA PHE A 215 -4.45 -6.48 -17.75
C PHE A 215 -5.75 -7.27 -17.88
N VAL A 216 -6.19 -7.56 -19.10
CA VAL A 216 -7.42 -8.32 -19.38
C VAL A 216 -7.11 -9.82 -19.30
N LYS A 217 -8.02 -10.58 -18.67
CA LYS A 217 -7.90 -12.04 -18.64
C LYS A 217 -7.96 -12.60 -20.07
N PRO A 218 -6.97 -13.38 -20.52
CA PRO A 218 -7.02 -13.99 -21.84
C PRO A 218 -8.26 -14.88 -21.96
N ASN A 219 -9.00 -14.76 -23.07
CA ASN A 219 -10.04 -15.73 -23.40
C ASN A 219 -9.37 -17.08 -23.63
N SER A 220 -9.80 -18.12 -22.92
CA SER A 220 -9.31 -19.49 -23.11
C SER A 220 -9.49 -19.86 -24.59
N GLN A 221 -8.39 -20.05 -25.32
CA GLN A 221 -8.38 -20.79 -26.59
C GLN A 221 -8.17 -22.27 -26.29
#